data_AF-A0A8J6PVZ9-F1
#
_entry.id   AF-A0A8J6PVZ9-F1
#
_cell.length_a   1.000
_cell.length_b   1.000
_cell.length_c   1.000
_cell.angle_alpha   90.00
_cell.angle_beta   90.00
_cell.angle_gamma   90.00
#
_symmetry.space_group_name_H-M   'P 1'
#
loop_
_entity.id
_entity.type
_entity.pdbx_description
1 polymer ?
#
loop_
_entity_poly.entity_id
_entity_poly.type
_entity_poly.pdbx_seq_one_letter_code
_entity_poly.pdbx_strand_id
1 'polypeptide(L)'
;MNDLIISKKKPSYPITEKLDAYLAEYNRNIKLPIFYDDLLRFQGSIVVYDKEDNDTLWIRVYYNDYEREEIEYALKKVYTILHSDGNENTFPFLSVDAIDYCTFGNSKPFRIKVRNILNDNFTYFYIKRADASRIYGLELEHMLSPYNLNFLVYRDTLIEEHIAGIPGDEFIKKFLPKCDKSEKSQIAKEFVKFNERCMIRLLGDMRSYNYVIVPTHDFDHVVYKIRAIDFDQQSYEGKFNIYRPQFFKENLKMVELVSETFQKLSIDQYKIEERSILVKRLKSYHNRIGTLLECMEDDVISKEENIKLLKSKIYDYTLDVGFKKCKSMGNILKKSLEYLTHNYENVNPLKFK
;
A
#
# COMPACT_ATOMS: atom_id res chain seq x y z
N MET A 1 -5.27 -0.51 -26.40
CA MET A 1 -4.08 -0.24 -25.56
C MET A 1 -3.36 -1.57 -25.35
N ASN A 2 -2.07 -1.65 -25.66
CA ASN A 2 -1.28 -2.85 -25.32
C ASN A 2 -1.15 -2.92 -23.79
N ASP A 3 -1.33 -4.11 -23.22
CA ASP A 3 -1.32 -4.33 -21.77
C ASP A 3 0.00 -3.88 -21.14
N LEU A 4 -0.08 -3.20 -20.00
CA LEU A 4 1.09 -2.77 -19.23
C LEU A 4 1.58 -3.95 -18.37
N ILE A 5 2.46 -4.75 -18.98
CA ILE A 5 2.99 -5.96 -18.35
C ILE A 5 4.27 -5.63 -17.56
N ILE A 6 4.27 -6.01 -16.29
CA ILE A 6 5.48 -6.09 -15.47
C ILE A 6 6.21 -7.37 -15.88
N SER A 7 7.22 -7.21 -16.72
CA SER A 7 7.87 -8.34 -17.40
C SER A 7 8.77 -9.19 -16.51
N LYS A 8 9.25 -8.66 -15.38
CA LYS A 8 10.19 -9.34 -14.48
C LYS A 8 9.78 -9.10 -13.03
N LYS A 9 9.78 -10.17 -12.24
CA LYS A 9 9.57 -10.10 -10.79
C LYS A 9 10.64 -9.20 -10.16
N LYS A 10 10.20 -8.30 -9.27
CA LYS A 10 11.09 -7.44 -8.47
C LYS A 10 11.90 -8.32 -7.49
N PRO A 11 13.22 -8.15 -7.38
CA PRO A 11 13.97 -8.79 -6.28
C PRO A 11 13.57 -8.16 -4.94
N SER A 12 13.82 -8.88 -3.85
CA SER A 12 13.66 -8.31 -2.50
C SER A 12 14.90 -7.49 -2.16
N TYR A 13 14.69 -6.28 -1.64
CA TYR A 13 15.74 -5.38 -1.19
C TYR A 13 15.86 -5.39 0.33
N PRO A 14 17.06 -5.62 0.90
CA PRO A 14 17.25 -5.67 2.34
C PRO A 14 17.06 -4.30 2.97
N ILE A 15 16.75 -4.29 4.27
CA ILE A 15 16.72 -3.05 5.06
C ILE A 15 18.16 -2.61 5.31
N THR A 16 18.47 -1.37 4.94
CA THR A 16 19.78 -0.75 5.21
C THR A 16 19.89 -0.30 6.66
N GLU A 17 21.11 -0.13 7.19
CA GLU A 17 21.32 0.38 8.56
C GLU A 17 20.66 1.75 8.79
N LYS A 18 20.66 2.62 7.76
CA LYS A 18 19.98 3.92 7.83
C LYS A 18 18.46 3.77 7.94
N LEU A 19 17.87 2.90 7.13
CA LEU A 19 16.43 2.63 7.20
C LEU A 19 16.06 1.96 8.52
N ASP A 20 16.88 1.04 9.03
CA ASP A 20 16.66 0.40 10.34
C ASP A 20 16.67 1.42 11.49
N ALA A 21 17.64 2.34 11.48
CA ALA A 21 17.71 3.44 12.44
C ALA A 21 16.48 4.37 12.36
N TYR A 22 16.05 4.73 11.15
CA TYR A 22 14.80 5.47 10.93
C TYR A 22 13.60 4.71 11.51
N LEU A 23 13.48 3.40 11.25
CA LEU A 23 12.37 2.60 11.75
C LEU A 23 12.38 2.54 13.29
N ALA A 24 13.55 2.49 13.92
CA ALA A 24 13.67 2.57 15.38
C ALA A 24 13.23 3.94 15.92
N GLU A 25 13.69 5.04 15.31
CA GLU A 25 13.32 6.41 15.69
C GLU A 25 11.79 6.63 15.70
N TYR A 26 11.10 6.10 14.70
CA TYR A 26 9.65 6.25 14.54
C TYR A 26 8.82 5.08 15.12
N ASN A 27 9.39 4.30 16.04
CA ASN A 27 8.72 3.18 16.73
C ASN A 27 8.09 2.13 15.79
N ARG A 28 8.71 1.91 14.63
CA ARG A 28 8.39 0.82 13.69
C ARG A 28 9.22 -0.43 13.94
N ASN A 29 10.41 -0.27 14.54
CA ASN A 29 11.31 -1.38 14.86
C ASN A 29 11.06 -1.87 16.29
N ILE A 30 10.49 -3.07 16.43
CA ILE A 30 10.20 -3.70 17.72
C ILE A 30 10.67 -5.14 17.67
N LYS A 31 11.39 -5.61 18.69
CA LYS A 31 11.77 -7.02 18.79
C LYS A 31 10.54 -7.91 18.74
N LEU A 32 10.38 -8.64 17.63
CA LEU A 32 9.25 -9.54 17.42
C LEU A 32 9.47 -10.89 18.12
N PRO A 33 8.41 -11.53 18.63
CA PRO A 33 8.46 -12.86 19.24
C PRO A 33 8.46 -13.99 18.21
N ILE A 34 8.24 -13.67 16.93
CA ILE A 34 8.19 -14.64 15.82
C ILE A 34 8.74 -14.01 14.54
N PHE A 35 9.49 -14.79 13.77
CA PHE A 35 10.01 -14.41 12.46
C PHE A 35 9.26 -15.10 11.32
N TYR A 36 9.39 -14.55 10.11
CA TYR A 36 8.83 -15.15 8.91
C TYR A 36 9.33 -16.59 8.70
N ASP A 37 10.61 -16.85 8.92
CA ASP A 37 11.21 -18.17 8.73
C ASP A 37 10.76 -19.21 9.78
N ASP A 38 10.28 -18.77 10.95
CA ASP A 38 9.65 -19.68 11.93
C ASP A 38 8.35 -20.26 11.37
N LEU A 39 7.54 -19.44 10.70
CA LEU A 39 6.29 -19.86 10.08
C LEU A 39 6.49 -20.76 8.87
N LEU A 40 7.66 -20.75 8.24
CA LEU A 40 7.96 -21.67 7.13
C LEU A 40 8.13 -23.13 7.59
N ARG A 41 8.25 -23.40 8.89
CA ARG A 41 8.46 -24.75 9.45
C ARG A 41 7.18 -25.60 9.55
N PHE A 42 6.09 -25.17 8.93
CA PHE A 42 4.84 -25.94 8.94
C PHE A 42 5.02 -27.36 8.36
N GLN A 43 4.27 -28.33 8.91
CA GLN A 43 4.41 -29.76 8.57
C GLN A 43 3.38 -30.24 7.55
N GLY A 44 2.25 -29.54 7.45
CA GLY A 44 1.17 -29.91 6.54
C GLY A 44 0.33 -28.71 6.17
N SER A 45 -0.49 -28.87 5.14
CA SER A 45 -1.37 -27.81 4.68
C SER A 45 -2.59 -28.34 3.93
N ILE A 46 -3.67 -27.55 3.91
CA ILE A 46 -4.85 -27.79 3.08
C ILE A 46 -5.14 -26.56 2.21
N VAL A 47 -5.73 -26.76 1.03
CA VAL A 47 -6.15 -25.65 0.16
C VAL A 47 -7.32 -24.92 0.78
N VAL A 48 -7.31 -23.59 0.72
CA VAL A 48 -8.42 -22.73 1.14
C VAL A 48 -9.24 -22.38 -0.11
N TYR A 49 -10.50 -22.79 -0.11
CA TYR A 49 -11.47 -22.45 -1.15
C TYR A 49 -12.33 -21.26 -0.72
N ASP A 50 -12.80 -20.48 -1.69
CA ASP A 50 -13.78 -19.43 -1.44
C ASP A 50 -15.20 -20.01 -1.28
N LYS A 51 -16.21 -19.14 -1.12
CA LYS A 51 -17.61 -19.56 -0.94
C LYS A 51 -18.21 -20.21 -2.20
N GLU A 52 -17.58 -20.02 -3.35
CA GLU A 52 -17.99 -20.54 -4.65
C GLU A 52 -17.16 -21.78 -5.05
N ASP A 53 -16.39 -22.35 -4.11
CA ASP A 53 -15.50 -23.50 -4.29
C ASP A 53 -14.33 -23.25 -5.27
N ASN A 54 -13.95 -21.99 -5.48
CA ASN A 54 -12.76 -21.64 -6.26
C ASN A 54 -11.51 -21.65 -5.37
N ASP A 55 -10.40 -22.14 -5.92
CA ASP A 55 -9.10 -22.11 -5.26
C ASP A 55 -8.65 -20.66 -5.04
N THR A 56 -8.40 -20.29 -3.77
CA THR A 56 -7.94 -18.94 -3.41
C THR A 56 -6.43 -18.73 -3.59
N LEU A 57 -5.68 -19.80 -3.91
CA LEU A 57 -4.21 -19.87 -3.93
C LEU A 57 -3.54 -19.69 -2.56
N TRP A 58 -4.36 -19.67 -1.50
CA TRP A 58 -3.90 -19.75 -0.11
C TRP A 58 -4.02 -21.19 0.38
N ILE A 59 -3.01 -21.61 1.14
CA ILE A 59 -3.04 -22.89 1.86
C ILE A 59 -3.07 -22.61 3.35
N ARG A 60 -3.95 -23.28 4.10
CA ARG A 60 -3.93 -23.25 5.55
C ARG A 60 -2.86 -24.21 6.04
N VAL A 61 -1.93 -23.70 6.84
CA VAL A 61 -0.77 -24.47 7.32
C VAL A 61 -0.97 -24.93 8.76
N TYR A 62 -0.33 -26.05 9.11
CA TYR A 62 -0.37 -26.64 10.44
C TYR A 62 1.03 -26.98 10.93
N TYR A 63 1.25 -26.81 12.22
CA TYR A 63 2.50 -27.10 12.92
C TYR A 63 2.28 -28.30 13.83
N ASN A 64 3.35 -28.97 14.25
CA ASN A 64 3.25 -29.99 15.29
C ASN A 64 2.78 -29.36 16.61
N ASP A 65 2.23 -30.18 17.51
CA ASP A 65 1.65 -29.71 18.77
C ASP A 65 2.66 -28.96 19.66
N TYR A 66 3.94 -29.31 19.59
CA TYR A 66 4.99 -28.66 20.37
C TYR A 66 5.26 -27.21 19.90
N GLU A 67 5.49 -27.01 18.61
CA GLU A 67 5.71 -25.66 18.04
C GLU A 67 4.42 -24.84 17.98
N ARG A 68 3.26 -25.50 17.88
CA ARG A 68 1.96 -24.83 17.75
C ARG A 68 1.68 -23.90 18.94
N GLU A 69 1.90 -24.35 20.18
CA GLU A 69 1.65 -23.52 21.36
C GLU A 69 2.54 -22.27 21.39
N GLU A 70 3.82 -22.43 21.04
CA GLU A 70 4.79 -21.33 20.97
C GLU A 70 4.43 -20.33 19.86
N ILE A 71 4.09 -20.83 18.66
CA ILE A 71 3.66 -20.00 17.53
C ILE A 71 2.37 -19.26 17.86
N GLU A 72 1.36 -19.94 18.42
CA GLU A 72 0.11 -19.29 18.80
C GLU A 72 0.34 -18.20 19.86
N TYR A 73 1.16 -18.47 20.88
CA TYR A 73 1.54 -17.48 21.88
C TYR A 73 2.22 -16.26 21.23
N ALA A 74 3.20 -16.49 20.36
CA ALA A 74 3.93 -15.41 19.69
C ALA A 74 3.03 -14.58 18.75
N LEU A 75 2.10 -15.22 18.03
CA LEU A 75 1.12 -14.54 17.18
C LEU A 75 0.11 -13.71 17.98
N LYS A 76 -0.33 -14.20 19.15
CA LYS A 76 -1.14 -13.41 20.10
C LYS A 76 -0.36 -12.20 20.61
N LYS A 77 0.93 -12.37 20.93
CA LYS A 77 1.81 -11.26 21.34
C LYS A 77 1.93 -10.21 20.24
N VAL A 78 2.19 -10.62 19.00
CA VAL A 78 2.18 -9.72 17.83
C VAL A 78 0.87 -8.95 17.73
N TYR A 79 -0.27 -9.63 17.83
CA TYR A 79 -1.58 -9.00 17.80
C TYR A 79 -1.72 -7.90 18.87
N THR A 80 -1.30 -8.18 20.11
CA THR A 80 -1.38 -7.21 21.21
C THR A 80 -0.43 -6.03 21.04
N ILE A 81 0.73 -6.21 20.42
CA ILE A 81 1.65 -5.10 20.11
C ILE A 81 1.07 -4.21 18.99
N LEU A 82 0.42 -4.80 17.99
CA LEU A 82 -0.22 -4.04 16.92
C LEU A 82 -1.44 -3.25 17.41
N HIS A 83 -2.30 -3.84 18.22
CA HIS A 83 -3.62 -3.26 18.54
C HIS A 83 -3.75 -2.70 19.96
N SER A 84 -2.73 -2.86 20.81
CA SER A 84 -2.76 -2.48 22.23
C SER A 84 -1.34 -2.13 22.74
N ASP A 85 -1.14 -2.17 24.05
CA ASP A 85 0.14 -1.90 24.73
C ASP A 85 1.09 -3.12 24.79
N GLY A 86 0.74 -4.22 24.12
CA GLY A 86 1.50 -5.47 24.17
C GLY A 86 1.26 -6.31 25.44
N ASN A 87 0.27 -5.97 26.26
CA ASN A 87 -0.06 -6.71 27.48
C ASN A 87 -0.72 -8.07 27.19
N GLU A 88 -0.32 -9.08 27.96
CA GLU A 88 -0.74 -10.48 27.83
C GLU A 88 -2.06 -10.78 28.55
N ASN A 89 -2.61 -9.83 29.31
CA ASN A 89 -3.90 -9.97 29.99
C ASN A 89 -5.06 -10.38 29.05
N THR A 90 -4.94 -10.10 27.76
CA THR A 90 -5.94 -10.45 26.74
C THR A 90 -5.75 -11.84 26.13
N PHE A 91 -4.61 -12.51 26.36
CA PHE A 91 -4.27 -13.79 25.71
C PHE A 91 -5.30 -14.90 25.93
N PRO A 92 -5.88 -15.07 27.14
CA PRO A 92 -6.92 -16.08 27.35
C PRO A 92 -8.16 -15.86 26.47
N PHE A 93 -8.37 -14.63 26.00
CA PHE A 93 -9.51 -14.23 25.18
C PHE A 93 -9.21 -14.19 23.68
N LEU A 94 -7.97 -14.48 23.28
CA LEU A 94 -7.54 -14.47 21.89
C LEU A 94 -7.30 -15.90 21.40
N SER A 95 -7.78 -16.18 20.19
CA SER A 95 -7.61 -17.43 19.47
C SER A 95 -6.95 -17.16 18.11
N VAL A 96 -5.93 -17.94 17.75
CA VAL A 96 -5.40 -17.95 16.38
C VAL A 96 -6.20 -18.98 15.59
N ASP A 97 -7.21 -18.53 14.87
CA ASP A 97 -8.15 -19.40 14.17
C ASP A 97 -7.56 -19.99 12.87
N ALA A 98 -6.64 -19.26 12.23
CA ALA A 98 -6.05 -19.67 10.97
C ALA A 98 -4.68 -19.01 10.74
N ILE A 99 -3.78 -19.80 10.16
CA ILE A 99 -2.52 -19.34 9.58
C ILE A 99 -2.55 -19.80 8.12
N ASP A 100 -2.76 -18.86 7.21
CA ASP A 100 -2.84 -19.15 5.78
C ASP A 100 -1.57 -18.63 5.09
N TYR A 101 -0.94 -19.44 4.24
CA TYR A 101 0.24 -19.09 3.46
C TYR A 101 -0.10 -18.90 1.99
N CYS A 102 0.31 -17.78 1.41
CA CYS A 102 0.10 -17.51 -0.01
C CYS A 102 1.20 -18.14 -0.85
N THR A 103 0.82 -19.00 -1.79
CA THR A 103 1.75 -19.75 -2.63
C THR A 103 2.31 -18.95 -3.82
N PHE A 104 1.59 -17.91 -4.24
CA PHE A 104 1.84 -17.17 -5.48
C PHE A 104 2.51 -15.79 -5.30
N GLY A 105 2.30 -15.13 -4.14
CA GLY A 105 2.74 -13.74 -3.92
C GLY A 105 4.26 -13.55 -3.94
N ASN A 106 4.75 -12.34 -4.26
CA ASN A 106 6.18 -12.07 -4.36
C ASN A 106 6.94 -12.36 -3.06
N SER A 107 6.40 -11.89 -1.93
CA SER A 107 6.91 -12.15 -0.58
C SER A 107 6.27 -13.34 0.11
N LYS A 108 5.43 -14.11 -0.61
CA LYS A 108 4.66 -15.27 -0.09
C LYS A 108 4.15 -15.03 1.34
N PRO A 109 3.24 -14.05 1.53
CA PRO A 109 2.78 -13.64 2.86
C PRO A 109 2.10 -14.79 3.61
N PHE A 110 2.23 -14.76 4.94
CA PHE A 110 1.30 -15.42 5.84
C PHE A 110 0.19 -14.45 6.23
N ARG A 111 -1.06 -14.91 6.22
CA ARG A 111 -2.24 -14.21 6.73
C ARG A 111 -2.67 -14.91 8.02
N ILE A 112 -2.67 -14.16 9.11
CA ILE A 112 -3.00 -14.66 10.44
C ILE A 112 -4.39 -14.16 10.80
N LYS A 113 -5.32 -15.08 11.10
CA LYS A 113 -6.65 -14.75 11.62
C LYS A 113 -6.62 -14.85 13.14
N VAL A 114 -6.84 -13.72 13.82
CA VAL A 114 -6.98 -13.70 15.27
C VAL A 114 -8.41 -13.33 15.64
N ARG A 115 -9.04 -14.15 16.47
CA ARG A 115 -10.41 -13.97 16.94
C ARG A 115 -10.41 -13.68 18.44
N ASN A 116 -11.19 -12.70 18.84
CA ASN A 116 -11.53 -12.44 20.23
C ASN A 116 -12.76 -13.31 20.59
N ILE A 117 -12.57 -14.27 21.50
CA ILE A 117 -13.60 -15.26 21.83
C ILE A 117 -14.76 -14.66 22.65
N LEU A 118 -14.58 -13.48 23.25
CA LEU A 118 -15.62 -12.84 24.07
C LEU A 118 -16.75 -12.24 23.23
N ASN A 119 -16.43 -11.76 22.02
CA ASN A 119 -17.38 -11.08 21.15
C ASN A 119 -17.42 -11.65 19.72
N ASP A 120 -16.66 -12.72 19.46
CA ASP A 120 -16.52 -13.39 18.17
C ASP A 120 -15.98 -12.51 17.02
N ASN A 121 -15.48 -11.32 17.34
CA ASN A 121 -14.83 -10.45 16.38
C ASN A 121 -13.46 -11.00 16.00
N PHE A 122 -13.12 -10.93 14.72
CA PHE A 122 -11.80 -11.32 14.24
C PHE A 122 -11.14 -10.18 13.46
N THR A 123 -9.82 -10.19 13.45
CA THR A 123 -9.00 -9.36 12.58
C THR A 123 -7.99 -10.23 11.85
N TYR A 124 -7.36 -9.64 10.84
CA TYR A 124 -6.21 -10.22 10.18
C TYR A 124 -5.00 -9.32 10.33
N PHE A 125 -3.83 -9.93 10.34
CA PHE A 125 -2.58 -9.25 10.02
C PHE A 125 -1.74 -10.18 9.15
N TYR A 126 -0.74 -9.60 8.49
CA TYR A 126 0.10 -10.31 7.53
C TYR A 126 1.54 -10.33 8.02
N ILE A 127 2.19 -11.48 7.93
CA ILE A 127 3.63 -11.60 8.15
C ILE A 127 4.29 -11.86 6.80
N LYS A 128 5.25 -11.02 6.45
CA LYS A 128 5.95 -11.00 5.16
C LYS A 128 7.45 -10.96 5.39
N ARG A 129 8.20 -11.42 4.39
CA ARG A 129 9.60 -11.01 4.27
C ARG A 129 9.67 -9.50 4.08
N ALA A 130 10.50 -8.85 4.88
CA ALA A 130 10.73 -7.43 4.81
C ALA A 130 11.43 -7.07 3.50
N ASP A 131 11.04 -5.91 2.97
CA ASP A 131 11.57 -5.38 1.73
C ASP A 131 11.61 -3.86 1.85
N ALA A 132 12.79 -3.26 1.67
CA ALA A 132 12.99 -1.82 1.88
C ALA A 132 12.05 -0.98 0.98
N SER A 133 11.92 -1.36 -0.29
CA SER A 133 11.01 -0.69 -1.23
C SER A 133 9.55 -0.69 -0.72
N ARG A 134 9.05 -1.81 -0.21
CA ARG A 134 7.73 -1.90 0.41
C ARG A 134 7.61 -1.00 1.65
N ILE A 135 8.61 -1.01 2.52
CA ILE A 135 8.63 -0.21 3.75
C ILE A 135 8.56 1.29 3.44
N TYR A 136 9.32 1.77 2.46
CA TYR A 136 9.19 3.16 1.99
C TYR A 136 7.75 3.47 1.56
N GLY A 137 7.08 2.52 0.90
CA GLY A 137 5.70 2.67 0.44
C GLY A 137 4.70 2.76 1.59
N LEU A 138 4.87 1.91 2.60
CA LEU A 138 4.05 1.93 3.82
C LEU A 138 4.20 3.24 4.59
N GLU A 139 5.42 3.77 4.72
CA GLU A 139 5.69 5.04 5.37
C GLU A 139 5.13 6.24 4.59
N LEU A 140 5.30 6.24 3.26
CA LEU A 140 4.71 7.27 2.39
C LEU A 140 3.18 7.22 2.42
N GLU A 141 2.56 6.03 2.46
CA GLU A 141 1.12 5.90 2.63
C GLU A 141 0.69 6.43 4.00
N HIS A 142 1.35 6.03 5.08
CA HIS A 142 1.04 6.49 6.44
C HIS A 142 1.06 8.03 6.56
N MET A 143 2.02 8.71 5.92
CA MET A 143 2.16 10.16 6.02
C MET A 143 1.33 10.94 5.00
N LEU A 144 1.19 10.42 3.78
CA LEU A 144 0.62 11.16 2.65
C LEU A 144 -0.80 10.72 2.29
N SER A 145 -1.33 9.66 2.89
CA SER A 145 -2.72 9.22 2.75
C SER A 145 -3.61 9.83 3.84
N PRO A 146 -4.95 9.89 3.65
CA PRO A 146 -5.85 10.17 4.77
C PRO A 146 -5.89 9.07 5.84
N TYR A 147 -5.29 7.92 5.58
CA TYR A 147 -5.34 6.76 6.47
C TYR A 147 -3.96 6.46 7.04
N ASN A 148 -3.93 6.30 8.36
CA ASN A 148 -2.75 5.75 9.02
C ASN A 148 -2.67 4.25 8.72
N LEU A 149 -1.47 3.79 8.41
CA LEU A 149 -1.13 2.37 8.40
C LEU A 149 -0.36 1.99 9.65
N ASN A 150 -0.69 0.81 10.18
CA ASN A 150 0.05 0.18 11.23
C ASN A 150 0.84 -1.02 10.68
N PHE A 151 2.15 -0.99 10.91
CA PHE A 151 3.05 -2.07 10.54
C PHE A 151 4.26 -2.03 11.48
N LEU A 152 4.90 -3.18 11.62
CA LEU A 152 6.08 -3.39 12.45
C LEU A 152 7.13 -4.13 11.65
N VAL A 153 8.39 -3.86 11.96
CA VAL A 153 9.53 -4.49 11.29
C VAL A 153 10.50 -4.95 12.34
N TYR A 154 11.09 -6.12 12.13
CA TYR A 154 12.26 -6.55 12.88
C TYR A 154 13.11 -7.46 12.02
N ARG A 155 14.36 -7.04 11.79
CA ARG A 155 15.29 -7.73 10.87
C ARG A 155 14.63 -7.90 9.49
N ASP A 156 14.48 -9.12 9.02
CA ASP A 156 13.90 -9.49 7.73
C ASP A 156 12.40 -9.83 7.80
N THR A 157 11.74 -9.56 8.93
CA THR A 157 10.32 -9.82 9.14
C THR A 157 9.53 -8.52 9.19
N LEU A 158 8.50 -8.43 8.36
CA LEU A 158 7.56 -7.33 8.28
C LEU A 158 6.17 -7.82 8.67
N ILE A 159 5.51 -7.10 9.57
CA ILE A 159 4.15 -7.36 10.00
C ILE A 159 3.28 -6.19 9.61
N GLU A 160 2.21 -6.44 8.87
CA GLU A 160 1.27 -5.42 8.38
C GLU A 160 -0.14 -5.69 8.90
N GLU A 161 -0.81 -4.65 9.38
CA GLU A 161 -2.23 -4.70 9.70
C GLU A 161 -3.06 -4.91 8.42
N HIS A 162 -4.19 -5.62 8.55
CA HIS A 162 -5.11 -5.76 7.44
C HIS A 162 -5.79 -4.44 7.07
N ILE A 163 -5.69 -4.07 5.79
CA ILE A 163 -6.42 -2.94 5.23
C ILE A 163 -7.80 -3.44 4.76
N ALA A 164 -8.82 -3.13 5.56
CA ALA A 164 -10.21 -3.50 5.25
C ALA A 164 -10.77 -2.72 4.06
N GLY A 165 -11.54 -3.42 3.21
CA GLY A 165 -12.30 -2.85 2.11
C GLY A 165 -12.69 -3.93 1.10
N ILE A 166 -13.49 -3.55 0.09
CA ILE A 166 -13.90 -4.44 -0.99
C ILE A 166 -12.78 -4.43 -2.05
N PRO A 167 -12.17 -5.58 -2.43
CA PRO A 167 -11.19 -5.63 -3.51
C PRO A 167 -11.74 -4.95 -4.78
N GLY A 168 -10.92 -4.13 -5.44
CA GLY A 168 -11.39 -3.28 -6.54
C GLY A 168 -11.94 -4.07 -7.72
N ASP A 169 -11.40 -5.25 -8.03
CA ASP A 169 -11.90 -6.18 -9.05
C ASP A 169 -13.29 -6.71 -8.70
N GLU A 170 -13.48 -7.20 -7.47
CA GLU A 170 -14.78 -7.65 -6.96
C GLU A 170 -15.79 -6.49 -6.92
N PHE A 171 -15.34 -5.29 -6.51
CA PHE A 171 -16.18 -4.09 -6.50
C PHE A 171 -16.67 -3.73 -7.90
N ILE A 172 -15.76 -3.65 -8.88
CA ILE A 172 -16.08 -3.34 -10.28
C ILE A 172 -17.07 -4.36 -10.85
N LYS A 173 -16.90 -5.65 -10.52
CA LYS A 173 -17.75 -6.73 -11.04
C LYS A 173 -19.13 -6.79 -10.38
N LYS A 174 -19.21 -6.70 -9.06
CA LYS A 174 -20.42 -7.04 -8.29
C LYS A 174 -21.17 -5.85 -7.71
N PHE A 175 -20.50 -4.71 -7.47
CA PHE A 175 -21.05 -3.56 -6.76
C PHE A 175 -21.24 -2.34 -7.66
N LEU A 176 -20.25 -1.99 -8.48
CA LEU A 176 -20.30 -0.82 -9.37
C LEU A 176 -21.54 -0.79 -10.30
N PRO A 177 -22.04 -1.91 -10.86
CA PRO A 177 -23.25 -1.89 -11.67
C PRO A 177 -24.51 -1.50 -10.89
N LYS A 178 -24.54 -1.73 -9.58
CA LYS A 178 -25.67 -1.46 -8.69
C LYS A 178 -25.67 -0.04 -8.13
N CYS A 179 -24.53 0.66 -8.23
CA CYS A 179 -24.39 2.03 -7.74
C CYS A 179 -25.25 3.01 -8.55
N ASP A 180 -25.81 3.99 -7.85
CA ASP A 180 -26.54 5.10 -8.47
C ASP A 180 -25.59 6.09 -9.17
N LYS A 181 -26.16 7.14 -9.78
CA LYS A 181 -25.39 8.16 -10.52
C LYS A 181 -24.48 8.98 -9.59
N SER A 182 -24.94 9.30 -8.39
CA SER A 182 -24.18 10.08 -7.41
C SER A 182 -22.99 9.28 -6.90
N GLU A 183 -23.21 8.03 -6.51
CA GLU A 183 -22.18 7.10 -6.07
C GLU A 183 -21.12 6.87 -7.15
N LYS A 184 -21.56 6.62 -8.39
CA LYS A 184 -20.67 6.51 -9.56
C LYS A 184 -19.81 7.75 -9.77
N SER A 185 -20.38 8.93 -9.60
CA SER A 185 -19.64 10.20 -9.67
C SER A 185 -18.61 10.33 -8.55
N GLN A 186 -18.95 9.95 -7.31
CA GLN A 186 -17.98 9.96 -6.21
C GLN A 186 -16.83 8.97 -6.43
N ILE A 187 -17.14 7.75 -6.89
CA ILE A 187 -16.15 6.72 -7.21
C ILE A 187 -15.21 7.19 -8.33
N ALA A 188 -15.75 7.78 -9.39
CA ALA A 188 -14.98 8.37 -10.48
C ALA A 188 -14.03 9.47 -9.98
N LYS A 189 -14.53 10.36 -9.11
CA LYS A 189 -13.75 11.46 -8.52
C LYS A 189 -12.59 10.89 -7.70
N GLU A 190 -12.88 9.91 -6.86
CA GLU A 190 -11.86 9.26 -6.04
C GLU A 190 -10.83 8.50 -6.88
N PHE A 191 -11.21 7.88 -8.00
CA PHE A 191 -10.27 7.22 -8.91
C PHE A 191 -9.29 8.20 -9.57
N VAL A 192 -9.75 9.39 -9.96
CA VAL A 192 -8.86 10.47 -10.44
C VAL A 192 -7.83 10.84 -9.35
N LYS A 193 -8.29 11.01 -8.11
CA LYS A 193 -7.42 11.35 -6.97
C LYS A 193 -6.44 10.22 -6.65
N PHE A 194 -6.90 8.99 -6.61
CA PHE A 194 -6.08 7.81 -6.38
C PHE A 194 -4.98 7.68 -7.43
N ASN A 195 -5.30 7.92 -8.71
CA ASN A 195 -4.34 7.91 -9.79
C ASN A 195 -3.24 8.96 -9.63
N GLU A 196 -3.58 10.17 -9.18
CA GLU A 196 -2.57 11.20 -8.86
C GLU A 196 -1.72 10.82 -7.64
N ARG A 197 -2.35 10.30 -6.56
CA ARG A 197 -1.62 9.85 -5.37
C ARG A 197 -0.59 8.78 -5.70
N CYS A 198 -0.93 7.82 -6.56
CA CYS A 198 -0.01 6.76 -6.96
C CYS A 198 1.15 7.33 -7.78
N MET A 199 0.85 8.22 -8.73
CA MET A 199 1.84 8.82 -9.61
C MET A 199 2.86 9.65 -8.83
N ILE A 200 2.39 10.54 -7.96
CA ILE A 200 3.24 11.47 -7.20
C ILE A 200 4.18 10.72 -6.26
N ARG A 201 3.69 9.65 -5.65
CA ARG A 201 4.45 8.85 -4.69
C ARG A 201 5.28 7.77 -5.35
N LEU A 202 5.18 7.57 -6.66
CA LEU A 202 5.77 6.44 -7.38
C LEU A 202 5.30 5.09 -6.81
N LEU A 203 4.01 4.96 -6.50
CA LEU A 203 3.39 3.69 -6.10
C LEU A 203 2.90 2.93 -7.35
N GLY A 204 3.61 1.87 -7.71
CA GLY A 204 3.39 1.13 -8.96
C GLY A 204 2.38 -0.02 -8.83
N ASP A 205 1.97 -0.56 -9.97
CA ASP A 205 1.16 -1.80 -10.09
C ASP A 205 -0.19 -1.78 -9.37
N MET A 206 -0.87 -0.63 -9.41
CA MET A 206 -2.19 -0.47 -8.83
C MET A 206 -3.30 -1.00 -9.77
N ARG A 207 -3.26 -2.30 -10.05
CA ARG A 207 -4.35 -3.05 -10.70
C ARG A 207 -5.54 -3.18 -9.74
N SER A 208 -6.72 -3.51 -10.26
CA SER A 208 -7.95 -3.50 -9.46
C SER A 208 -7.94 -4.45 -8.26
N TYR A 209 -7.14 -5.52 -8.29
CA TYR A 209 -6.95 -6.44 -7.17
C TYR A 209 -5.87 -5.99 -6.15
N ASN A 210 -5.13 -4.90 -6.43
CA ASN A 210 -4.07 -4.35 -5.56
C ASN A 210 -4.52 -3.11 -4.76
N TYR A 211 -5.81 -2.76 -4.84
CA TYR A 211 -6.44 -1.74 -4.00
C TYR A 211 -7.83 -2.18 -3.57
N VAL A 212 -8.34 -1.55 -2.51
CA VAL A 212 -9.70 -1.75 -2.02
C VAL A 212 -10.52 -0.47 -2.12
N ILE A 213 -11.82 -0.65 -2.30
CA ILE A 213 -12.83 0.42 -2.22
C ILE A 213 -13.53 0.31 -0.87
N VAL A 214 -13.52 1.42 -0.13
CA VAL A 214 -14.10 1.53 1.21
C VAL A 214 -15.31 2.46 1.13
N PRO A 215 -16.54 1.91 1.21
CA PRO A 215 -17.75 2.72 1.41
C PRO A 215 -17.83 3.15 2.88
N THR A 216 -18.07 4.44 3.12
CA THR A 216 -18.36 5.01 4.44
C THR A 216 -19.75 5.63 4.41
N HIS A 217 -20.67 5.10 5.21
CA HIS A 217 -22.02 5.64 5.30
C HIS A 217 -22.00 6.93 6.14
N ASP A 218 -22.41 8.03 5.51
CA ASP A 218 -22.66 9.32 6.17
C ASP A 218 -24.18 9.50 6.40
N PHE A 219 -24.60 10.62 6.99
CA PHE A 219 -25.98 10.85 7.41
C PHE A 219 -27.01 10.78 6.25
N ASP A 220 -26.64 11.16 5.03
CA ASP A 220 -27.52 11.19 3.85
C ASP A 220 -26.94 10.55 2.58
N HIS A 221 -25.67 10.13 2.57
CA HIS A 221 -25.03 9.52 1.41
C HIS A 221 -23.88 8.57 1.78
N VAL A 222 -23.36 7.83 0.79
CA VAL A 222 -22.19 6.96 0.96
C VAL A 222 -20.96 7.62 0.32
N VAL A 223 -19.89 7.77 1.09
CA VAL A 223 -18.60 8.27 0.62
C VAL A 223 -17.69 7.10 0.26
N TYR A 224 -17.20 7.08 -0.97
CA TYR A 224 -16.30 6.04 -1.46
C TYR A 224 -14.84 6.49 -1.42
N LYS A 225 -13.97 5.63 -0.88
CA LYS A 225 -12.52 5.86 -0.77
C LYS A 225 -11.74 4.71 -1.38
N ILE A 226 -10.64 5.01 -2.08
CA ILE A 226 -9.76 3.99 -2.67
C ILE A 226 -8.45 3.95 -1.87
N ARG A 227 -8.10 2.77 -1.37
CA ARG A 227 -6.89 2.52 -0.58
C ARG A 227 -6.02 1.46 -1.24
N ALA A 228 -4.73 1.75 -1.40
CA ALA A 228 -3.77 0.74 -1.84
C ALA A 228 -3.59 -0.32 -0.75
N ILE A 229 -3.41 -1.59 -1.16
CA ILE A 229 -3.13 -2.71 -0.25
C ILE A 229 -1.83 -3.44 -0.56
N ASP A 230 -1.27 -3.20 -1.75
CA ASP A 230 0.01 -3.75 -2.18
C ASP A 230 1.02 -2.60 -2.34
N PHE A 231 2.21 -2.73 -1.74
CA PHE A 231 3.27 -1.73 -1.83
C PHE A 231 4.55 -2.31 -2.44
N ASP A 232 4.47 -3.49 -3.07
CA ASP A 232 5.60 -4.23 -3.63
C ASP A 232 6.31 -3.47 -4.75
N GLN A 233 5.58 -2.65 -5.48
CA GLN A 233 6.09 -1.93 -6.65
C GLN A 233 6.35 -0.45 -6.35
N GLN A 234 6.57 -0.11 -5.08
CA GLN A 234 6.95 1.22 -4.66
C GLN A 234 8.34 1.61 -5.20
N SER A 235 8.38 2.66 -6.03
CA SER A 235 9.59 3.28 -6.56
C SER A 235 10.57 2.31 -7.25
N TYR A 236 10.07 1.21 -7.84
CA TYR A 236 10.93 0.21 -8.47
C TYR A 236 10.96 0.32 -10.01
N GLU A 237 9.82 0.50 -10.66
CA GLU A 237 9.72 0.39 -12.11
C GLU A 237 10.20 1.63 -12.88
N GLY A 238 10.77 1.41 -14.07
CA GLY A 238 11.26 2.50 -14.93
C GLY A 238 10.18 3.17 -15.78
N LYS A 239 9.12 2.42 -16.12
CA LYS A 239 8.04 2.92 -16.98
C LYS A 239 7.09 3.80 -16.16
N PHE A 240 7.06 5.10 -16.46
CA PHE A 240 6.25 6.08 -15.73
C PHE A 240 4.75 5.72 -15.64
N ASN A 241 4.19 5.09 -16.68
CA ASN A 241 2.78 4.68 -16.70
C ASN A 241 2.43 3.59 -15.67
N ILE A 242 3.40 2.85 -15.12
CA ILE A 242 3.17 1.85 -14.07
C ILE A 242 2.67 2.52 -12.77
N TYR A 243 3.04 3.77 -12.55
CA TYR A 243 2.61 4.56 -11.38
C TYR A 243 1.24 5.23 -11.59
N ARG A 244 0.56 4.94 -12.69
CA ARG A 244 -0.68 5.58 -13.10
C ARG A 244 -1.77 4.53 -13.31
N PRO A 245 -2.57 4.20 -12.27
CA PRO A 245 -3.61 3.18 -12.31
C PRO A 245 -4.47 3.15 -13.57
N GLN A 246 -4.77 4.31 -14.16
CA GLN A 246 -5.58 4.44 -15.37
C GLN A 246 -5.06 3.67 -16.61
N PHE A 247 -3.80 3.22 -16.62
CA PHE A 247 -3.24 2.49 -17.77
C PHE A 247 -3.28 0.96 -17.64
N PHE A 248 -3.73 0.43 -16.50
CA PHE A 248 -3.94 -1.01 -16.36
C PHE A 248 -5.29 -1.42 -16.95
N LYS A 249 -5.30 -2.53 -17.70
CA LYS A 249 -6.53 -3.04 -18.34
C LYS A 249 -7.60 -3.40 -17.31
N GLU A 250 -7.19 -3.86 -16.14
CA GLU A 250 -8.07 -4.25 -15.04
C GLU A 250 -8.88 -3.06 -14.50
N ASN A 251 -8.37 -1.84 -14.72
CA ASN A 251 -9.02 -0.60 -14.31
C ASN A 251 -9.83 0.06 -15.45
N LEU A 252 -9.97 -0.57 -16.62
CA LEU A 252 -10.63 0.02 -17.78
C LEU A 252 -12.05 0.53 -17.45
N LYS A 253 -12.83 -0.23 -16.68
CA LYS A 253 -14.18 0.16 -16.25
C LYS A 253 -14.20 1.43 -15.40
N MET A 254 -13.16 1.63 -14.57
CA MET A 254 -13.01 2.86 -13.79
C MET A 254 -12.64 4.05 -14.68
N VAL A 255 -11.82 3.82 -15.71
CA VAL A 255 -11.44 4.85 -16.69
C VAL A 255 -12.65 5.28 -17.53
N GLU A 256 -13.42 4.32 -18.04
CA GLU A 256 -14.68 4.56 -18.75
C GLU A 256 -15.63 5.38 -17.89
N LEU A 257 -15.80 4.99 -16.62
CA LEU A 257 -16.63 5.72 -15.67
C LEU A 257 -16.19 7.19 -15.50
N VAL A 258 -14.88 7.45 -15.39
CA VAL A 258 -14.36 8.83 -15.32
C VAL A 258 -14.65 9.60 -16.61
N SER A 259 -14.43 9.00 -17.77
CA SER A 259 -14.64 9.63 -19.08
C SER A 259 -16.11 9.94 -19.36
N GLU A 260 -17.03 9.08 -18.91
CA GLU A 260 -18.47 9.28 -19.06
C GLU A 260 -19.02 10.32 -18.06
N THR A 261 -18.38 10.46 -16.90
CA THR A 261 -18.89 11.32 -15.82
C THR A 261 -18.35 12.74 -15.86
N PHE A 262 -17.07 12.92 -16.23
CA PHE A 262 -16.39 14.21 -16.09
C PHE A 262 -15.80 14.75 -17.38
N GLN A 263 -15.94 16.06 -17.54
CA GLN A 263 -15.17 16.82 -18.52
C GLN A 263 -13.73 17.04 -18.02
N LYS A 264 -12.82 17.36 -18.95
CA LYS A 264 -11.41 17.59 -18.66
C LYS A 264 -11.17 18.61 -17.53
N LEU A 265 -11.93 19.70 -17.52
CA LEU A 265 -11.80 20.75 -16.48
C LEU A 265 -12.07 20.21 -15.07
N SER A 266 -13.09 19.37 -14.89
CA SER A 266 -13.40 18.74 -13.59
C SER A 266 -12.32 17.75 -13.18
N ILE A 267 -11.78 16.99 -14.14
CA ILE A 267 -10.66 16.07 -13.88
C ILE A 267 -9.45 16.88 -13.37
N ASP A 268 -9.08 17.95 -14.07
CA ASP A 268 -7.93 18.78 -13.68
C ASP A 268 -8.15 19.46 -12.32
N GLN A 269 -9.37 19.89 -12.00
CA GLN A 269 -9.74 20.36 -10.67
C GLN A 269 -9.48 19.30 -9.58
N TYR A 270 -9.93 18.05 -9.77
CA TYR A 270 -9.74 17.00 -8.77
C TYR A 270 -8.26 16.63 -8.58
N LYS A 271 -7.44 16.73 -9.63
CA LYS A 271 -5.99 16.59 -9.51
C LYS A 271 -5.39 17.70 -8.66
N ILE A 272 -5.81 18.95 -8.88
CA ILE A 272 -5.35 20.10 -8.09
C ILE A 272 -5.76 19.94 -6.62
N GLU A 273 -6.99 19.52 -6.35
CA GLU A 273 -7.46 19.23 -4.98
C GLU A 273 -6.56 18.21 -4.28
N GLU A 274 -6.26 17.08 -4.92
CA GLU A 274 -5.41 16.03 -4.34
C GLU A 274 -3.98 16.53 -4.11
N ARG A 275 -3.38 17.21 -5.11
CA ARG A 275 -2.05 17.81 -5.00
C ARG A 275 -1.95 18.79 -3.83
N SER A 276 -2.98 19.61 -3.64
CA SER A 276 -3.04 20.60 -2.56
C SER A 276 -3.10 19.93 -1.18
N ILE A 277 -3.87 18.85 -1.04
CA ILE A 277 -3.94 18.06 0.20
C ILE A 277 -2.60 17.38 0.49
N LEU A 278 -1.95 16.82 -0.53
CA LEU A 278 -0.63 16.20 -0.40
C LEU A 278 0.42 17.21 0.06
N VAL A 279 0.44 18.44 -0.48
CA VAL A 279 1.35 19.50 -0.02
C VAL A 279 1.12 19.84 1.46
N LYS A 280 -0.14 19.93 1.90
CA LYS A 280 -0.43 20.16 3.32
C LYS A 280 0.13 19.04 4.21
N ARG A 281 -0.03 17.77 3.81
CA ARG A 281 0.54 16.62 4.54
C ARG A 281 2.06 16.62 4.53
N LEU A 282 2.67 16.94 3.39
CA LEU A 282 4.14 17.07 3.26
C LEU A 282 4.70 18.09 4.26
N LYS A 283 4.00 19.21 4.46
CA LYS A 283 4.37 20.21 5.47
C LYS A 283 4.20 19.68 6.91
N SER A 284 3.09 19.02 7.20
CA SER A 284 2.84 18.45 8.53
C SER A 284 3.87 17.37 8.92
N TYR A 285 4.33 16.57 7.96
CA TYR A 285 5.31 15.49 8.17
C TYR A 285 6.73 15.87 7.69
N HIS A 286 7.05 17.17 7.59
CA HIS A 286 8.28 17.65 6.96
C HIS A 286 9.55 16.92 7.45
N ASN A 287 9.74 16.85 8.76
CA ASN A 287 10.93 16.23 9.35
C ASN A 287 11.00 14.73 9.01
N ARG A 288 9.92 13.98 9.28
CA ARG A 288 9.87 12.53 9.05
C ARG A 288 10.04 12.16 7.58
N ILE A 289 9.42 12.92 6.67
CA ILE A 289 9.59 12.73 5.23
C ILE A 289 11.02 13.06 4.80
N GLY A 290 11.62 14.11 5.35
CA GLY A 290 13.03 14.44 5.14
C GLY A 290 13.94 13.25 5.47
N THR A 291 13.85 12.73 6.69
CA THR A 291 14.66 11.58 7.14
C THR A 291 14.39 10.32 6.32
N LEU A 292 13.13 10.04 5.95
CA LEU A 292 12.79 8.90 5.10
C LEU A 292 13.43 9.02 3.71
N LEU A 293 13.38 10.21 3.10
CA LEU A 293 13.95 10.47 1.79
C LEU A 293 15.48 10.39 1.84
N GLU A 294 16.13 10.87 2.90
CA GLU A 294 17.57 10.71 3.08
C GLU A 294 17.99 9.24 3.10
N CYS A 295 17.22 8.36 3.78
CA CYS A 295 17.44 6.92 3.72
C CYS A 295 17.32 6.40 2.29
N MET A 296 16.24 6.79 1.59
CA MET A 296 15.93 6.32 0.25
C MET A 296 16.88 6.86 -0.84
N GLU A 297 17.53 8.01 -0.60
CA GLU A 297 18.50 8.61 -1.52
C GLU A 297 19.79 7.78 -1.61
N ASP A 298 20.22 7.19 -0.50
CA ASP A 298 21.40 6.34 -0.38
C ASP A 298 21.12 4.85 -0.64
N ASP A 299 19.85 4.47 -0.76
CA ASP A 299 19.41 3.10 -0.96
C ASP A 299 19.30 2.71 -2.46
N VAL A 300 19.61 1.46 -2.78
CA VAL A 300 19.50 0.89 -4.12
C VAL A 300 18.29 -0.02 -4.18
N ILE A 301 17.12 0.58 -4.43
CA ILE A 301 15.82 -0.12 -4.49
C ILE A 301 15.31 -0.34 -5.92
N SER A 302 16.14 -0.10 -6.93
CA SER A 302 15.81 -0.28 -8.34
C SER A 302 17.07 -0.49 -9.19
N LYS A 303 16.87 -0.75 -10.49
CA LYS A 303 17.92 -0.91 -11.48
C LYS A 303 18.31 0.45 -12.08
N GLU A 304 19.57 0.61 -12.43
CA GLU A 304 20.09 1.78 -13.15
C GLU A 304 19.30 2.12 -14.42
N GLU A 305 18.90 1.09 -15.18
CA GLU A 305 18.08 1.23 -16.38
C GLU A 305 16.70 1.85 -16.07
N ASN A 306 16.08 1.42 -14.96
CA ASN A 306 14.79 1.93 -14.51
C ASN A 306 14.91 3.39 -14.08
N ILE A 307 15.96 3.73 -13.32
CA ILE A 307 16.24 5.10 -12.88
C ILE A 307 16.44 6.03 -14.09
N LYS A 308 17.26 5.62 -15.06
CA LYS A 308 17.53 6.39 -16.29
C LYS A 308 16.27 6.61 -17.11
N LEU A 309 15.46 5.56 -17.30
CA LEU A 309 14.21 5.66 -18.04
C LEU A 309 13.21 6.58 -17.33
N LEU A 310 12.99 6.34 -16.04
CA LEU A 310 11.99 7.07 -15.26
C LEU A 310 12.30 8.57 -15.20
N LYS A 311 13.55 8.93 -14.87
CA LYS A 311 13.93 10.35 -14.80
C LYS A 311 13.81 11.08 -16.13
N SER A 312 14.08 10.39 -17.24
CA SER A 312 13.86 10.95 -18.58
C SER A 312 12.37 11.15 -18.86
N LYS A 313 11.52 10.18 -18.51
CA LYS A 313 10.07 10.29 -18.73
C LYS A 313 9.40 11.33 -17.84
N ILE A 314 9.84 11.49 -16.60
CA ILE A 314 9.35 12.55 -15.71
C ILE A 314 9.85 13.91 -16.20
N TYR A 315 11.08 14.02 -16.71
CA TYR A 315 11.54 15.23 -17.38
C TYR A 315 10.66 15.57 -18.59
N ASP A 316 10.34 14.61 -19.45
CA ASP A 316 9.46 14.86 -20.61
C ASP A 316 8.06 15.33 -20.18
N TYR A 317 7.58 14.87 -19.02
CA TYR A 317 6.27 15.22 -18.46
C TYR A 317 6.23 16.57 -17.75
N THR A 318 7.31 16.97 -17.07
CA THR A 318 7.37 18.17 -16.21
C THR A 318 8.19 19.32 -16.80
N LEU A 319 9.09 19.00 -17.73
CA LEU A 319 10.13 19.87 -18.28
C LEU A 319 11.14 20.41 -17.24
N ASP A 320 11.16 19.88 -16.01
CA ASP A 320 12.11 20.28 -14.96
C ASP A 320 13.45 19.57 -15.13
N VAL A 321 14.48 20.32 -15.55
CA VAL A 321 15.86 19.83 -15.76
C VAL A 321 16.48 19.18 -14.53
N GLY A 322 15.98 19.44 -13.33
CA GLY A 322 16.44 18.83 -12.09
C GLY A 322 16.32 17.30 -12.10
N PHE A 323 15.29 16.75 -12.75
CA PHE A 323 15.13 15.29 -12.85
C PHE A 323 16.29 14.60 -13.59
N LYS A 324 16.94 15.27 -14.56
CA LYS A 324 18.09 14.70 -15.27
C LYS A 324 19.27 14.39 -14.34
N LYS A 325 19.39 15.15 -13.25
CA LYS A 325 20.47 15.04 -12.26
C LYS A 325 20.25 13.95 -11.21
N CYS A 326 19.03 13.39 -11.10
CA CYS A 326 18.72 12.34 -10.15
C CYS A 326 19.57 11.07 -10.42
N LYS A 327 20.12 10.50 -9.35
CA LYS A 327 21.00 9.32 -9.38
C LYS A 327 20.35 8.08 -8.75
N SER A 328 19.43 8.24 -7.80
CA SER A 328 18.67 7.16 -7.18
C SER A 328 17.16 7.39 -7.30
N MET A 329 16.37 6.36 -6.95
CA MET A 329 14.91 6.48 -6.85
C MET A 329 14.49 7.45 -5.74
N GLY A 330 15.24 7.49 -4.63
CA GLY A 330 15.06 8.50 -3.59
C GLY A 330 15.21 9.92 -4.13
N ASN A 331 16.23 10.20 -4.95
CA ASN A 331 16.38 11.52 -5.56
C ASN A 331 15.20 11.88 -6.49
N ILE A 332 14.69 10.91 -7.27
CA ILE A 332 13.54 11.15 -8.17
C ILE A 332 12.29 11.47 -7.34
N LEU A 333 12.04 10.70 -6.28
CA LEU A 333 10.87 10.92 -5.42
C LEU A 333 10.99 12.27 -4.70
N LYS A 334 12.12 12.56 -4.06
CA LYS A 334 12.39 13.85 -3.41
C LYS A 334 12.14 15.01 -4.37
N LYS A 335 12.71 14.94 -5.57
CA LYS A 335 12.52 15.99 -6.59
C LYS A 335 11.06 16.11 -7.03
N SER A 336 10.33 15.00 -7.12
CA SER A 336 8.89 15.00 -7.43
C SER A 336 8.06 15.69 -6.33
N LEU A 337 8.38 15.44 -5.06
CA LEU A 337 7.71 16.06 -3.92
C LEU A 337 8.07 17.55 -3.78
N GLU A 338 9.32 17.94 -4.03
CA GLU A 338 9.74 19.34 -4.11
C GLU A 338 9.03 20.09 -5.24
N TYR A 339 8.96 19.49 -6.43
CA TYR A 339 8.22 20.03 -7.57
C TYR A 339 6.75 20.24 -7.22
N LEU A 340 6.13 19.26 -6.54
CA LEU A 340 4.75 19.36 -6.08
C LEU A 340 4.59 20.53 -5.09
N THR A 341 5.43 20.61 -4.05
CA THR A 341 5.36 21.70 -3.07
C THR A 341 5.52 23.05 -3.74
N HIS A 342 6.55 23.25 -4.57
CA HIS A 342 6.80 24.54 -5.23
C HIS A 342 5.61 25.02 -6.09
N ASN A 343 4.98 24.12 -6.84
CA ASN A 343 3.90 24.47 -7.76
C ASN A 343 2.53 24.60 -7.09
N TYR A 344 2.33 23.99 -5.90
CA TYR A 344 1.02 23.90 -5.25
C TYR A 344 0.96 24.51 -3.84
N GLU A 345 2.07 25.04 -3.33
CA GLU A 345 2.16 25.74 -2.05
C GLU A 345 1.31 27.01 -1.99
N ASN A 346 1.16 27.71 -3.14
CA ASN A 346 0.48 28.99 -3.25
C ASN A 346 -0.73 28.98 -4.20
N VAL A 347 -1.31 27.81 -4.50
CA VAL A 347 -2.56 27.74 -5.26
C VAL A 347 -3.70 28.23 -4.37
N ASN A 348 -3.79 29.55 -4.28
CA ASN A 348 -4.83 30.28 -3.61
C ASN A 348 -6.11 30.06 -4.43
N PRO A 349 -7.17 29.44 -3.88
CA PRO A 349 -8.43 29.24 -4.60
C PRO A 349 -9.11 30.54 -5.07
N LEU A 350 -8.57 31.70 -4.65
CA LEU A 350 -9.13 33.04 -4.84
C LEU A 350 -8.50 33.84 -6.00
N LYS A 351 -7.74 33.22 -6.92
CA LYS A 351 -7.22 33.90 -8.13
C LYS A 351 -8.00 33.57 -9.41
N PHE A 352 -9.32 33.42 -9.30
CA PHE A 352 -10.22 33.72 -10.42
C PHE A 352 -10.70 35.16 -10.21
N LYS A 353 -10.06 36.10 -10.91
CA LYS A 353 -10.60 37.45 -11.14
C LYS A 353 -11.12 37.53 -12.56
#